data_AF-A0A1I4ISJ2-F1
#
_entry.id   AF-A0A1I4ISJ2-F1
#
_cell.length_a   1.000
_cell.length_b   1.000
_cell.length_c   1.000
_cell.angle_alpha   90.00
_cell.angle_beta   90.00
_cell.angle_gamma   90.00
#
_symmetry.space_group_name_H-M   'P 1'
#
loop_
_entity.id
_entity.type
_entity.pdbx_description
1 polymer ?
#
loop_
_entity_poly.entity_id
_entity_poly.type
_entity_poly.pdbx_seq_one_letter_code
_entity_poly.pdbx_strand_id
1 'polypeptide(L)'
;MSQQPKKHRLPIRFVDGAFEMEFGGAVPVADGAECELIISEDKISDPALLKSLRSKKAIRILEKGTKLIAMLSGSRPEEVTDELRQATLPADFASRSLGKWFERWERRSALRNFVEVEIGPADDRQRQLPDMESGGLWLTVQGWRAVGLESSQIILPECVSSEPATSLNHAYTLLSEAYEPWRISHTGNIYEQVLYQEGNGKWYPLEFLRDETELEEGQTIAKAHWERFLRDMKPRNPGQ
;
A
#
# COMPACT_ATOMS: atom_id res chain seq x y z
N MET A 1 -8.27 5.76 25.38
CA MET A 1 -9.01 5.96 24.12
C MET A 1 -8.85 7.42 23.73
N SER A 2 -7.90 7.75 22.85
CA SER A 2 -7.81 9.12 22.31
C SER A 2 -8.90 9.26 21.25
N GLN A 3 -9.91 10.08 21.52
CA GLN A 3 -10.90 10.44 20.49
C GLN A 3 -10.20 11.29 19.45
N GLN A 4 -10.30 10.91 18.16
CA GLN A 4 -9.83 11.76 17.09
C GLN A 4 -10.55 13.12 17.14
N PRO A 5 -9.85 14.23 16.87
CA PRO A 5 -10.45 15.55 16.86
C PRO A 5 -11.57 15.62 15.82
N LYS A 6 -12.71 16.21 16.20
CA LYS A 6 -13.83 16.44 15.28
C LYS A 6 -13.40 17.42 14.19
N LYS A 7 -13.52 17.01 12.92
CA LYS A 7 -13.23 17.85 11.76
C LYS A 7 -14.51 18.52 11.25
N HIS A 8 -14.43 19.79 10.87
CA HIS A 8 -15.53 20.56 10.28
C HIS A 8 -15.16 20.98 8.85
N ARG A 9 -16.14 21.00 7.95
CA ARG A 9 -15.97 21.52 6.58
C ARG A 9 -16.34 22.99 6.58
N LEU A 10 -15.40 23.85 6.21
CA LEU A 10 -15.62 25.28 6.10
C LEU A 10 -15.83 25.65 4.62
N PRO A 11 -16.95 26.30 4.25
CA PRO A 11 -17.14 26.83 2.91
C PRO A 11 -16.28 28.09 2.74
N ILE A 12 -15.31 28.02 1.83
CA ILE A 12 -14.35 29.09 1.58
C ILE A 12 -14.23 29.37 0.08
N ARG A 13 -13.76 30.57 -0.25
CA ARG A 13 -13.45 31.00 -1.63
C ARG A 13 -12.10 31.70 -1.65
N PHE A 14 -11.43 31.67 -2.79
CA PHE A 14 -10.18 32.40 -3.01
C PHE A 14 -10.48 33.71 -3.75
N VAL A 15 -10.21 34.84 -3.11
CA VAL A 15 -10.47 36.19 -3.63
C VAL A 15 -9.26 37.07 -3.34
N ASP A 16 -8.80 37.80 -4.34
CA ASP A 16 -7.70 38.77 -4.24
C ASP A 16 -6.43 38.24 -3.52
N GLY A 17 -6.09 36.97 -3.74
CA GLY A 17 -4.90 36.35 -3.17
C GLY A 17 -5.08 35.75 -1.76
N ALA A 18 -6.29 35.80 -1.20
CA ALA A 18 -6.59 35.27 0.13
C ALA A 18 -7.79 34.30 0.13
N PHE A 19 -7.81 33.38 1.08
CA PHE A 19 -9.00 32.57 1.36
C PHE A 19 -9.93 33.33 2.32
N GLU A 20 -11.20 33.41 1.95
CA GLU A 20 -12.28 34.02 2.73
C GLU A 20 -13.38 33.00 2.97
N MET A 21 -14.16 33.16 4.04
CA MET A 21 -15.42 32.44 4.19
C MET A 21 -16.36 32.80 3.04
N GLU A 22 -17.15 31.83 2.56
CA GLU A 22 -18.11 32.10 1.47
C GLU A 22 -19.14 33.19 1.84
N PHE A 23 -19.48 33.29 3.12
CA PHE A 23 -20.35 34.33 3.69
C PHE A 23 -19.60 35.60 4.14
N GLY A 24 -18.33 35.73 3.77
CA GLY A 24 -17.48 36.89 4.01
C GLY A 24 -16.63 36.82 5.28
N GLY A 25 -15.49 37.52 5.25
CA GLY A 25 -14.52 37.57 6.33
C GLY A 25 -13.40 36.53 6.21
N ALA A 26 -12.35 36.73 7.00
CA ALA A 26 -11.21 35.81 7.05
C ALA A 26 -11.61 34.43 7.58
N VAL A 27 -10.87 33.38 7.18
CA VAL A 27 -11.07 32.02 7.70
C VAL A 27 -10.61 31.98 9.17
N PRO A 28 -11.50 31.72 10.14
CA PRO A 28 -11.19 31.89 11.56
C PRO A 28 -10.51 30.66 12.15
N VAL A 29 -9.25 30.44 11.79
CA VAL A 29 -8.40 29.34 12.27
C VAL A 29 -7.23 29.85 13.11
N ALA A 30 -6.75 29.04 14.04
CA ALA A 30 -5.58 29.35 14.85
C ALA A 30 -4.30 29.33 14.00
N ASP A 31 -3.27 30.05 14.46
CA ASP A 31 -1.95 29.98 13.84
C ASP A 31 -1.40 28.55 13.88
N GLY A 32 -0.75 28.13 12.79
CA GLY A 32 -0.29 26.75 12.60
C GLY A 32 -1.37 25.72 12.30
N ALA A 33 -2.63 26.13 12.06
CA ALA A 33 -3.67 25.19 11.63
C ALA A 33 -3.37 24.62 10.22
N GLU A 34 -3.36 23.30 10.11
CA GLU A 34 -3.21 22.58 8.84
C GLU A 34 -4.57 22.29 8.21
N CYS A 35 -4.69 22.44 6.89
CA CYS A 35 -5.89 22.11 6.13
C CYS A 35 -5.55 21.49 4.77
N GLU A 36 -6.51 20.73 4.24
CA GLU A 36 -6.44 20.20 2.88
C GLU A 36 -7.34 21.01 1.95
N LEU A 37 -6.81 21.38 0.78
CA LEU A 37 -7.57 22.05 -0.27
C LEU A 37 -8.01 21.03 -1.33
N ILE A 38 -9.32 20.89 -1.49
CA ILE A 38 -9.92 20.13 -2.60
C ILE A 38 -10.36 21.12 -3.67
N ILE A 39 -9.71 21.11 -4.82
CA ILE A 39 -9.96 22.06 -5.90
C ILE A 39 -9.92 21.38 -7.27
N SER A 40 -10.72 21.89 -8.22
CA SER A 40 -10.65 21.47 -9.61
C SER A 40 -9.35 21.91 -10.27
N GLU A 41 -8.81 21.06 -11.12
CA GLU A 41 -7.51 21.25 -11.75
C GLU A 41 -7.44 22.54 -12.61
N ASP A 42 -8.56 22.92 -13.25
CA ASP A 42 -8.67 24.14 -14.05
C ASP A 42 -8.53 25.44 -13.24
N LYS A 43 -8.59 25.35 -11.91
CA LYS A 43 -8.42 26.48 -10.99
C LYS A 43 -7.00 26.60 -10.44
N ILE A 44 -6.10 25.69 -10.76
CA ILE A 44 -4.70 25.76 -10.36
C ILE A 44 -3.97 26.63 -11.39
N SER A 45 -3.56 27.82 -10.97
CA SER A 45 -2.95 28.82 -11.84
C SER A 45 -1.48 28.55 -12.16
N ASP A 46 -0.78 27.78 -11.33
CA ASP A 46 0.64 27.44 -11.51
C ASP A 46 0.81 26.18 -12.39
N PRO A 47 1.31 26.32 -13.64
CA PRO A 47 1.51 25.18 -14.53
C PRO A 47 2.60 24.21 -14.05
N ALA A 48 3.59 24.69 -13.29
CA ALA A 48 4.63 23.83 -12.73
C ALA A 48 4.06 22.95 -11.61
N LEU A 49 3.23 23.52 -10.74
CA LEU A 49 2.47 22.74 -9.75
C LEU A 49 1.56 21.72 -10.43
N LEU A 50 0.79 22.11 -11.46
CA LEU A 50 -0.04 21.17 -12.23
C LEU A 50 0.77 20.01 -12.81
N LYS A 51 1.92 20.32 -13.44
CA LYS A 51 2.81 19.29 -13.97
C LYS A 51 3.31 18.35 -12.87
N SER A 52 3.63 18.87 -11.68
CA SER A 52 4.03 18.07 -10.52
C SER A 52 2.89 17.16 -10.04
N LEU A 53 1.66 17.69 -9.91
CA LEU A 53 0.48 16.93 -9.49
C LEU A 53 0.11 15.81 -10.48
N ARG A 54 0.33 16.03 -11.77
CA ARG A 54 0.13 15.01 -12.81
C ARG A 54 1.24 13.97 -12.85
N SER A 55 2.44 14.32 -12.41
CA SER A 55 3.62 13.46 -12.54
C SER A 55 3.42 12.18 -11.74
N LYS A 56 3.76 11.06 -12.37
CA LYS A 56 3.84 9.75 -11.70
C LYS A 56 5.29 9.48 -11.35
N LYS A 57 5.51 9.00 -10.12
CA LYS A 57 6.80 8.55 -9.62
C LYS A 57 6.64 7.16 -9.03
N ALA A 58 7.66 6.33 -9.17
CA ALA A 58 7.73 5.04 -8.50
C ALA A 58 8.79 5.14 -7.40
N ILE A 59 8.44 4.74 -6.18
CA ILE A 59 9.35 4.75 -5.03
C ILE A 59 9.55 3.31 -4.61
N ARG A 60 10.77 2.81 -4.65
CA ARG A 60 11.06 1.46 -4.18
C ARG A 60 10.83 1.39 -2.67
N ILE A 61 9.99 0.44 -2.25
CA ILE A 61 9.61 0.23 -0.85
C ILE A 61 10.13 -1.09 -0.28
N LEU A 62 10.20 -2.15 -1.08
CA LEU A 62 10.82 -3.42 -0.69
C LEU A 62 11.80 -3.87 -1.76
N GLU A 63 12.84 -4.57 -1.33
CA GLU A 63 13.92 -5.05 -2.19
C GLU A 63 13.60 -6.43 -2.76
N LYS A 64 14.33 -6.83 -3.81
CA LYS A 64 14.37 -8.25 -4.22
C LYS A 64 14.80 -9.11 -3.04
N GLY A 65 14.21 -10.30 -2.92
CA GLY A 65 14.47 -11.28 -1.87
C GLY A 65 13.64 -11.04 -0.61
N THR A 66 12.87 -9.95 -0.54
CA THR A 66 11.94 -9.73 0.58
C THR A 66 10.82 -10.77 0.54
N LYS A 67 10.58 -11.40 1.68
CA LYS A 67 9.45 -12.32 1.89
C LYS A 67 8.15 -11.54 2.11
N LEU A 68 7.08 -12.05 1.50
CA LEU A 68 5.71 -11.57 1.69
C LEU A 68 4.85 -12.76 2.08
N ILE A 69 3.76 -12.50 2.81
CA ILE A 69 2.77 -13.53 3.13
C ILE A 69 1.47 -13.25 2.41
N ALA A 70 1.01 -14.17 1.56
CA ALA A 70 -0.32 -14.14 1.00
C ALA A 70 -1.31 -14.79 1.97
N MET A 71 -2.39 -14.07 2.28
CA MET A 71 -3.51 -14.53 3.09
C MET A 71 -4.64 -15.01 2.19
N LEU A 72 -5.03 -16.27 2.36
CA LEU A 72 -6.03 -16.97 1.54
C LEU A 72 -7.14 -17.52 2.44
N SER A 73 -8.33 -17.70 1.89
CA SER A 73 -9.42 -18.38 2.60
C SER A 73 -9.07 -19.85 2.86
N GLY A 74 -9.34 -20.31 4.09
CA GLY A 74 -9.25 -21.70 4.51
C GLY A 74 -10.62 -22.33 4.74
N SER A 75 -11.70 -21.78 4.16
CA SER A 75 -13.08 -22.20 4.45
C SER A 75 -13.45 -23.60 3.96
N ARG A 76 -12.72 -24.17 2.99
CA ARG A 76 -12.94 -25.52 2.45
C ARG A 76 -11.63 -26.31 2.38
N PRO A 77 -11.06 -26.70 3.54
CA PRO A 77 -9.76 -27.38 3.60
C PRO A 77 -9.74 -28.72 2.84
N GLU A 78 -10.90 -29.35 2.65
CA GLU A 78 -11.09 -30.59 1.89
C GLU A 78 -10.83 -30.43 0.38
N GLU A 79 -10.97 -29.22 -0.17
CA GLU A 79 -10.72 -28.93 -1.59
C GLU A 79 -9.24 -28.59 -1.87
N VAL A 80 -8.40 -28.52 -0.85
CA VAL A 80 -6.96 -28.21 -0.95
C VAL A 80 -6.14 -29.49 -0.77
N THR A 81 -5.15 -29.73 -1.63
CA THR A 81 -4.29 -30.93 -1.55
C THR A 81 -3.39 -30.92 -0.31
N ASP A 82 -2.92 -32.10 0.12
CA ASP A 82 -2.00 -32.20 1.27
C ASP A 82 -0.69 -31.44 1.03
N GLU A 83 -0.17 -31.47 -0.20
CA GLU A 83 1.03 -30.74 -0.62
C GLU A 83 0.86 -29.23 -0.44
N LEU A 84 -0.28 -28.68 -0.90
CA LEU A 84 -0.60 -27.26 -0.73
C LEU A 84 -0.78 -26.91 0.76
N ARG A 85 -1.41 -27.78 1.56
CA ARG A 85 -1.53 -27.56 3.01
C ARG A 85 -0.17 -27.55 3.71
N GLN A 86 0.76 -28.42 3.30
CA GLN A 86 2.12 -28.46 3.86
C GLN A 86 2.93 -27.20 3.53
N ALA A 87 2.65 -26.53 2.41
CA ALA A 87 3.27 -25.27 2.05
C ALA A 87 2.69 -24.05 2.79
N THR A 88 1.67 -24.22 3.64
CA THR A 88 1.15 -23.14 4.48
C THR A 88 1.98 -22.94 5.75
N LEU A 89 1.99 -21.71 6.28
CA LEU A 89 2.58 -21.42 7.57
C LEU A 89 1.84 -22.12 8.71
N PRO A 90 2.50 -22.35 9.87
CA PRO A 90 1.87 -22.97 11.02
C PRO A 90 0.56 -22.29 11.46
N ALA A 91 -0.38 -23.08 11.99
CA ALA A 91 -1.71 -22.59 12.39
C ALA A 91 -1.68 -21.47 13.44
N ASP A 92 -0.61 -21.36 14.23
CA ASP A 92 -0.43 -20.30 15.22
C ASP A 92 0.35 -19.08 14.71
N PHE A 93 0.67 -19.04 13.41
CA PHE A 93 1.30 -17.87 12.79
C PHE A 93 0.52 -16.59 13.05
N ALA A 94 -0.81 -16.64 12.89
CA ALA A 94 -1.67 -15.47 13.04
C ALA A 94 -1.54 -14.83 14.44
N SER A 95 -1.66 -15.65 15.49
CA SER A 95 -1.62 -15.19 16.88
C SER A 95 -0.22 -14.77 17.34
N ARG A 96 0.84 -15.32 16.75
CA ARG A 96 2.23 -15.00 17.09
C ARG A 96 2.77 -13.78 16.33
N SER A 97 2.44 -13.67 15.06
CA SER A 97 3.20 -12.85 14.11
C SER A 97 2.43 -11.65 13.57
N LEU A 98 1.09 -11.66 13.63
CA LEU A 98 0.29 -10.52 13.19
C LEU A 98 0.21 -9.44 14.28
N GLY A 99 0.02 -8.19 13.85
CA GLY A 99 -0.18 -7.05 14.72
C GLY A 99 -1.62 -6.95 15.26
N LYS A 100 -1.88 -5.98 16.14
CA LYS A 100 -3.22 -5.74 16.73
C LYS A 100 -4.30 -5.38 15.70
N TRP A 101 -3.89 -4.94 14.52
CA TRP A 101 -4.79 -4.73 13.38
C TRP A 101 -5.60 -6.00 13.06
N PHE A 102 -4.97 -7.17 13.20
CA PHE A 102 -5.59 -8.44 12.89
C PHE A 102 -6.64 -8.85 13.93
N GLU A 103 -6.45 -8.56 15.22
CA GLU A 103 -7.44 -8.86 16.27
C GLU A 103 -8.80 -8.19 16.01
N ARG A 104 -8.79 -6.99 15.40
CA ARG A 104 -10.01 -6.28 15.00
C ARG A 104 -10.69 -6.94 13.79
N TRP A 105 -9.89 -7.58 12.94
CA TRP A 105 -10.30 -8.27 11.72
C TRP A 105 -10.76 -9.71 11.97
N GLU A 106 -10.13 -10.42 12.91
CA GLU A 106 -10.37 -11.81 13.29
C GLU A 106 -11.82 -12.05 13.72
N ARG A 107 -12.46 -11.05 14.34
CA ARG A 107 -13.90 -11.08 14.68
C ARG A 107 -14.82 -11.31 13.48
N ARG A 108 -14.31 -11.25 12.24
CA ARG A 108 -15.08 -11.36 11.00
C ARG A 108 -14.71 -12.57 10.12
N SER A 109 -13.72 -13.40 10.46
CA SER A 109 -13.15 -14.33 9.46
C SER A 109 -13.10 -15.80 9.89
N ALA A 110 -13.52 -16.66 8.96
CA ALA A 110 -13.24 -18.09 8.91
C ALA A 110 -11.72 -18.39 8.87
N LEU A 111 -11.38 -19.68 9.01
CA LEU A 111 -10.03 -20.24 8.85
C LEU A 111 -9.28 -19.59 7.68
N ARG A 112 -7.98 -19.32 7.86
CA ARG A 112 -7.10 -18.69 6.86
C ARG A 112 -5.88 -19.56 6.62
N ASN A 113 -5.47 -19.60 5.35
CA ASN A 113 -4.18 -20.13 4.94
C ASN A 113 -3.22 -18.96 4.75
N PHE A 114 -1.99 -19.11 5.23
CA PHE A 114 -0.92 -18.14 5.03
C PHE A 114 0.17 -18.81 4.24
N VAL A 115 0.57 -18.21 3.11
CA VAL A 115 1.56 -18.78 2.20
C VAL A 115 2.67 -17.78 1.99
N GLU A 116 3.91 -18.19 2.20
CA GLU A 116 5.08 -17.35 1.93
C GLU A 116 5.34 -17.28 0.43
N VAL A 117 5.62 -16.08 -0.06
CA VAL A 117 6.15 -15.79 -1.39
C VAL A 117 7.34 -14.85 -1.28
N GLU A 118 8.12 -14.71 -2.34
CA GLU A 118 9.30 -13.85 -2.34
C GLU A 118 9.31 -12.92 -3.54
N ILE A 119 9.76 -11.67 -3.32
CA ILE A 119 10.01 -10.73 -4.41
C ILE A 119 11.20 -11.22 -5.24
N GLY A 120 10.92 -11.69 -6.45
CA GLY A 120 11.88 -12.15 -7.42
C GLY A 120 12.53 -11.03 -8.23
N PRO A 121 13.37 -11.39 -9.21
CA PRO A 121 14.05 -10.43 -10.07
C PRO A 121 13.07 -9.68 -10.97
N ALA A 122 13.52 -8.55 -11.52
CA ALA A 122 12.82 -7.89 -12.62
C ALA A 122 12.84 -8.77 -13.89
N ASP A 123 11.73 -8.77 -14.60
CA ASP A 123 11.64 -9.36 -15.93
C ASP A 123 12.38 -8.49 -16.98
N ASP A 124 12.50 -9.00 -18.21
CA ASP A 124 13.26 -8.32 -19.27
C ASP A 124 12.66 -6.96 -19.66
N ARG A 125 11.36 -6.75 -19.45
CA ARG A 125 10.69 -5.47 -19.69
C ARG A 125 11.01 -4.49 -18.57
N GLN A 126 10.95 -4.93 -17.32
CA GLN A 126 11.20 -4.14 -16.12
C GLN A 126 12.67 -3.73 -16.02
N ARG A 127 13.61 -4.58 -16.48
CA ARG A 127 15.03 -4.24 -16.54
C ARG A 127 15.37 -3.06 -17.46
N GLN A 128 14.47 -2.70 -18.38
CA GLN A 128 14.63 -1.54 -19.25
C GLN A 128 14.18 -0.23 -18.57
N LEU A 129 13.52 -0.33 -17.40
CA LEU A 129 13.07 0.82 -16.65
C LEU A 129 14.13 1.25 -15.63
N PRO A 130 14.46 2.56 -15.54
CA PRO A 130 15.34 3.08 -14.51
C PRO A 130 14.87 2.66 -13.11
N ASP A 131 15.80 2.33 -12.23
CA ASP A 131 15.57 1.94 -10.82
C ASP A 131 14.83 0.60 -10.60
N MET A 132 14.57 -0.17 -11.66
CA MET A 132 13.94 -1.50 -11.59
C MET A 132 14.86 -2.67 -11.93
N GLU A 133 16.13 -2.44 -12.27
CA GLU A 133 17.06 -3.45 -12.80
C GLU A 133 17.20 -4.72 -11.95
N SER A 134 17.15 -4.59 -10.62
CA SER A 134 17.36 -5.70 -9.69
C SER A 134 16.08 -6.44 -9.28
N GLY A 135 14.89 -5.89 -9.51
CA GLY A 135 13.64 -6.34 -8.87
C GLY A 135 13.35 -5.64 -7.54
N GLY A 136 12.10 -5.74 -7.07
CA GLY A 136 11.59 -5.00 -5.91
C GLY A 136 10.06 -4.86 -5.89
N LEU A 137 9.58 -4.10 -4.91
CA LEU A 137 8.21 -3.56 -4.85
C LEU A 137 8.31 -2.04 -4.83
N TRP A 138 7.49 -1.37 -5.62
CA TRP A 138 7.45 0.08 -5.75
C TRP A 138 6.05 0.60 -5.43
N LEU A 139 6.01 1.71 -4.68
CA LEU A 139 4.83 2.54 -4.51
C LEU A 139 4.75 3.53 -5.66
N THR A 140 3.68 3.42 -6.45
CA THR A 140 3.38 4.40 -7.49
C THR A 140 2.61 5.55 -6.87
N VAL A 141 3.17 6.75 -6.99
CA VAL A 141 2.63 7.99 -6.45
C VAL A 141 2.31 8.93 -7.60
N GLN A 142 1.15 9.59 -7.53
CA GLN A 142 0.75 10.63 -8.47
C GLN A 142 0.41 11.90 -7.69
N GLY A 143 1.12 12.99 -7.97
CA GLY A 143 1.05 14.18 -7.14
C GLY A 143 1.44 13.83 -5.70
N TRP A 144 0.50 14.00 -4.75
CA TRP A 144 0.66 13.64 -3.33
C TRP A 144 -0.06 12.36 -2.91
N ARG A 145 -0.57 11.55 -3.86
CA ARG A 145 -1.39 10.37 -3.54
C ARG A 145 -0.71 9.07 -3.96
N ALA A 146 -0.64 8.11 -3.05
CA ALA A 146 -0.36 6.72 -3.39
C ALA A 146 -1.48 6.19 -4.30
N VAL A 147 -1.15 5.82 -5.53
CA VAL A 147 -2.13 5.33 -6.53
C VAL A 147 -2.07 3.82 -6.73
N GLY A 148 -0.98 3.16 -6.36
CA GLY A 148 -0.88 1.70 -6.43
C GLY A 148 0.49 1.15 -6.04
N LEU A 149 0.62 -0.17 -6.07
CA LEU A 149 1.89 -0.87 -5.93
C LEU A 149 2.21 -1.61 -7.23
N GLU A 150 3.49 -1.62 -7.58
CA GLU A 150 4.03 -2.38 -8.70
C GLU A 150 5.15 -3.27 -8.18
N SER A 151 5.16 -4.54 -8.57
CA SER A 151 6.19 -5.49 -8.16
C SER A 151 6.95 -6.00 -9.37
N SER A 152 8.17 -6.47 -9.14
CA SER A 152 8.84 -7.39 -10.04
C SER A 152 8.17 -8.76 -10.01
N GLN A 153 8.84 -9.76 -10.61
CA GLN A 153 8.37 -11.13 -10.53
C GLN A 153 8.23 -11.58 -9.07
N ILE A 154 7.32 -12.52 -8.81
CA ILE A 154 7.12 -13.12 -7.50
C ILE A 154 7.42 -14.62 -7.59
N ILE A 155 8.30 -15.08 -6.73
CA ILE A 155 8.64 -16.50 -6.59
C ILE A 155 7.59 -17.13 -5.68
N LEU A 156 6.93 -18.17 -6.20
CA LEU A 156 5.88 -18.93 -5.53
C LEU A 156 6.44 -20.23 -4.97
N PRO A 157 5.72 -20.90 -4.04
CA PRO A 157 6.03 -22.28 -3.69
C PRO A 157 5.97 -23.20 -4.91
N GLU A 158 6.89 -24.15 -5.01
CA GLU A 158 6.98 -25.09 -6.15
C GLU A 158 5.70 -25.90 -6.37
N CYS A 159 4.95 -26.18 -5.31
CA CYS A 159 3.66 -26.87 -5.38
C CYS A 159 2.55 -26.05 -6.05
N VAL A 160 2.75 -24.74 -6.25
CA VAL A 160 1.80 -23.84 -6.93
C VAL A 160 2.26 -23.57 -8.36
N SER A 161 3.52 -23.20 -8.54
CA SER A 161 4.10 -22.94 -9.86
C SER A 161 5.61 -23.15 -9.83
N SER A 162 6.15 -23.71 -10.90
CA SER A 162 7.60 -23.79 -11.14
C SER A 162 8.16 -22.53 -11.80
N GLU A 163 7.30 -21.70 -12.40
CA GLU A 163 7.68 -20.42 -12.99
C GLU A 163 7.28 -19.25 -12.07
N PRO A 164 8.12 -18.21 -11.94
CA PRO A 164 7.76 -17.00 -11.20
C PRO A 164 6.53 -16.31 -11.81
N ALA A 165 5.63 -15.81 -10.97
CA ALA A 165 4.57 -14.92 -11.43
C ALA A 165 5.17 -13.59 -11.88
N THR A 166 4.58 -13.01 -12.93
CA THR A 166 5.04 -11.74 -13.52
C THR A 166 4.75 -10.50 -12.67
N SER A 167 3.86 -10.61 -11.68
CA SER A 167 3.52 -9.52 -10.76
C SER A 167 2.85 -10.07 -9.50
N LEU A 168 2.69 -9.22 -8.48
CA LEU A 168 1.99 -9.56 -7.25
C LEU A 168 0.54 -9.97 -7.50
N ASN A 169 -0.16 -9.27 -8.40
CA ASN A 169 -1.52 -9.63 -8.80
C ASN A 169 -1.57 -11.02 -9.43
N HIS A 170 -0.67 -11.29 -10.38
CA HIS A 170 -0.59 -12.61 -11.00
C HIS A 170 -0.26 -13.70 -9.97
N ALA A 171 0.65 -13.45 -9.03
CA ALA A 171 0.99 -14.37 -7.96
C ALA A 171 -0.21 -14.72 -7.08
N TYR A 172 -0.97 -13.70 -6.67
CA TYR A 172 -2.17 -13.91 -5.87
C TYR A 172 -3.26 -14.65 -6.65
N THR A 173 -3.42 -14.39 -7.95
CA THR A 173 -4.33 -15.17 -8.81
C THR A 173 -3.96 -16.65 -8.80
N LEU A 174 -2.69 -17.00 -9.06
CA LEU A 174 -2.23 -18.40 -9.05
C LEU A 174 -2.44 -19.07 -7.68
N LEU A 175 -2.16 -18.35 -6.58
CA LEU A 175 -2.40 -18.85 -5.24
C LEU A 175 -3.90 -19.04 -4.95
N SER A 176 -4.74 -18.10 -5.37
CA SER A 176 -6.20 -18.17 -5.18
C SER A 176 -6.81 -19.31 -6.00
N GLU A 177 -6.34 -19.54 -7.23
CA GLU A 177 -6.76 -20.68 -8.06
C GLU A 177 -6.38 -22.03 -7.40
N ALA A 178 -5.21 -22.11 -6.77
CA ALA A 178 -4.75 -23.33 -6.09
C ALA A 178 -5.43 -23.59 -4.74
N TYR A 179 -5.58 -22.56 -3.90
CA TYR A 179 -6.06 -22.70 -2.51
C TYR A 179 -7.54 -22.37 -2.32
N GLU A 180 -8.16 -21.65 -3.26
CA GLU A 180 -9.55 -21.21 -3.20
C GLU A 180 -10.34 -21.60 -4.48
N PRO A 181 -10.29 -22.86 -4.97
CA PRO A 181 -10.91 -23.25 -6.26
C PRO A 181 -12.43 -23.00 -6.33
N TRP A 182 -13.09 -22.92 -5.18
CA TRP A 182 -14.52 -22.57 -5.06
C TRP A 182 -14.81 -21.07 -5.27
N ARG A 183 -13.79 -20.22 -5.32
CA ARG A 183 -13.93 -18.77 -5.40
C ARG A 183 -14.30 -18.35 -6.82
N ILE A 184 -15.55 -17.94 -7.00
CA ILE A 184 -16.11 -17.55 -8.31
C ILE A 184 -15.50 -16.24 -8.84
N SER A 185 -14.97 -15.37 -7.96
CA SER A 185 -14.30 -14.13 -8.37
C SER A 185 -13.05 -13.84 -7.55
N HIS A 186 -11.95 -13.52 -8.24
CA HIS A 186 -10.70 -13.02 -7.61
C HIS A 186 -10.78 -11.52 -7.25
N THR A 187 -12.00 -10.96 -7.18
CA THR A 187 -12.21 -9.55 -6.83
C THR A 187 -12.00 -9.37 -5.33
N GLY A 188 -10.83 -8.84 -4.97
CA GLY A 188 -10.47 -8.42 -3.62
C GLY A 188 -9.31 -7.45 -3.70
N ASN A 189 -9.18 -6.53 -2.75
CA ASN A 189 -8.01 -5.66 -2.70
C ASN A 189 -6.79 -6.50 -2.31
N ILE A 190 -5.92 -6.80 -3.28
CA ILE A 190 -4.71 -7.60 -3.04
C ILE A 190 -3.82 -7.03 -1.95
N TYR A 191 -3.81 -5.70 -1.79
CA TYR A 191 -2.97 -5.04 -0.79
C TYR A 191 -3.44 -5.28 0.64
N GLU A 192 -4.71 -5.67 0.84
CA GLU A 192 -5.22 -6.16 2.12
C GLU A 192 -4.90 -7.63 2.36
N GLN A 193 -4.65 -8.39 1.29
CA GLN A 193 -4.43 -9.84 1.34
C GLN A 193 -2.96 -10.25 1.35
N VAL A 194 -2.06 -9.35 0.97
CA VAL A 194 -0.61 -9.60 1.01
C VAL A 194 0.01 -8.78 2.14
N LEU A 195 0.82 -9.45 2.95
CA LEU A 195 1.46 -8.88 4.13
C LEU A 195 2.97 -8.72 3.90
N TYR A 196 3.53 -7.64 4.47
CA TYR A 196 4.97 -7.44 4.61
C TYR A 196 5.37 -7.49 6.09
N GLN A 197 6.62 -7.83 6.36
CA GLN A 197 7.17 -7.74 7.71
C GLN A 197 7.71 -6.33 7.95
N GLU A 198 7.21 -5.68 8.99
CA GLU A 198 7.71 -4.38 9.44
C GLU A 198 8.96 -4.57 10.33
N GLY A 199 9.73 -3.51 10.56
CA GLY A 199 10.94 -3.54 11.39
C GLY A 199 10.73 -3.99 12.84
N ASN A 200 9.49 -3.99 13.33
CA ASN A 200 9.11 -4.54 14.63
C ASN A 200 8.93 -6.09 14.62
N GLY A 201 9.16 -6.74 13.48
CA GLY A 201 9.02 -8.18 13.28
C GLY A 201 7.58 -8.66 13.09
N LYS A 202 6.59 -7.77 13.15
CA LYS A 202 5.17 -8.09 12.93
C LYS A 202 4.80 -7.91 11.46
N TRP A 203 3.77 -8.63 11.04
CA TRP A 203 3.28 -8.60 9.67
C TRP A 203 2.05 -7.71 9.54
N TYR A 204 2.02 -6.90 8.49
CA TYR A 204 0.97 -5.92 8.20
C TYR A 204 0.58 -5.97 6.72
N PRO A 205 -0.67 -5.61 6.36
CA PRO A 205 -1.08 -5.54 4.97
C PRO A 205 -0.26 -4.51 4.19
N LEU A 206 0.04 -4.80 2.93
CA LEU A 206 0.66 -3.84 2.02
C LEU A 206 -0.16 -2.56 1.84
N GLU A 207 -1.47 -2.61 2.09
CA GLU A 207 -2.33 -1.41 2.09
C GLU A 207 -1.83 -0.35 3.07
N PHE A 208 -1.22 -0.75 4.20
CA PHE A 208 -0.69 0.19 5.19
C PHE A 208 0.52 0.99 4.67
N LEU A 209 1.19 0.51 3.61
CA LEU A 209 2.25 1.27 2.94
C LEU A 209 1.68 2.40 2.06
N ARG A 210 0.37 2.40 1.80
CA ARG A 210 -0.32 3.35 0.91
C ARG A 210 -1.05 4.45 1.67
N ASP A 211 -1.35 4.25 2.95
CA ASP A 211 -2.09 5.20 3.79
C ASP A 211 -1.27 5.65 5.01
N GLU A 212 -0.96 6.95 5.06
CA GLU A 212 -0.22 7.59 6.17
C GLU A 212 -1.04 7.62 7.48
N THR A 213 -2.38 7.51 7.40
CA THR A 213 -3.28 7.68 8.55
C THR A 213 -3.45 6.41 9.40
N GLU A 214 -3.04 5.24 8.89
CA GLU A 214 -3.14 3.95 9.59
C GLU A 214 -1.83 3.53 10.30
N LEU A 215 -0.83 4.40 10.34
CA LEU A 215 0.47 4.08 10.95
C LEU A 215 0.39 4.01 12.48
N GLU A 216 0.38 2.81 13.04
CA GLU A 216 0.62 2.60 14.48
C GLU A 216 2.06 3.00 14.85
N GLU A 217 2.30 3.38 16.12
CA GLU A 217 3.65 3.60 16.65
C GLU A 217 4.56 2.38 16.35
N GLY A 218 5.64 2.61 15.60
CA GLY A 218 6.63 1.57 15.27
C GLY A 218 6.67 1.12 13.81
N GLN A 219 5.82 1.66 12.91
CA GLN A 219 5.89 1.39 11.47
C GLN A 219 6.96 2.22 10.75
N THR A 220 8.22 1.85 10.99
CA THR A 220 9.41 2.58 10.55
C THR A 220 9.62 2.56 9.04
N ILE A 221 9.30 1.45 8.37
CA ILE A 221 9.44 1.32 6.91
C ILE A 221 8.45 2.26 6.23
N ALA A 222 7.16 2.15 6.57
CA ALA A 222 6.11 3.00 5.99
C ALA A 222 6.38 4.49 6.21
N LYS A 223 6.77 4.88 7.44
CA LYS A 223 7.10 6.27 7.78
C LYS A 223 8.31 6.78 7.00
N ALA A 224 9.39 6.00 6.92
CA ALA A 224 10.60 6.40 6.20
C ALA A 224 10.34 6.61 4.69
N HIS A 225 9.43 5.83 4.10
CA HIS A 225 9.03 6.03 2.70
C HIS A 225 8.27 7.34 2.49
N TRP A 226 7.32 7.65 3.37
CA TRP A 226 6.58 8.92 3.31
C TRP A 226 7.49 10.13 3.54
N GLU A 227 8.44 10.05 4.48
CA GLU A 227 9.42 11.11 4.71
C GLU A 227 10.33 11.35 3.50
N ARG A 228 10.77 10.28 2.83
CA ARG A 228 11.54 10.38 1.57
C ARG A 228 10.69 11.00 0.46
N PHE A 229 9.44 10.58 0.33
CA PHE A 229 8.51 11.13 -0.65
C PHE A 229 8.26 12.64 -0.44
N LEU A 230 7.94 13.06 0.79
CA LEU A 230 7.72 14.47 1.12
C LEU A 230 8.96 15.32 0.86
N ARG A 231 10.16 14.77 1.08
CA ARG A 231 11.43 15.43 0.75
C ARG A 231 11.58 15.67 -0.76
N ASP A 232 11.24 14.68 -1.57
CA ASP A 232 11.33 14.75 -3.04
C ASP A 232 10.22 15.58 -3.70
N MET A 233 9.16 15.91 -2.94
CA MET A 233 8.06 16.78 -3.36
C MET A 233 8.22 18.24 -2.94
N LYS A 234 9.12 18.55 -1.99
CA LYS A 234 9.44 19.96 -1.71
C LYS A 234 9.97 20.60 -2.98
N PRO A 235 9.36 21.69 -3.49
CA PRO A 235 9.90 22.39 -4.63
C PRO A 235 11.34 22.79 -4.29
N ARG A 236 12.29 22.44 -5.16
CA ARG A 236 13.61 23.06 -5.12
C ARG A 236 13.36 24.55 -5.30
N ASN A 237 13.60 25.34 -4.25
CA ASN A 237 13.61 26.78 -4.37
C ASN A 237 14.57 27.14 -5.52
N PRO A 238 14.11 27.80 -6.59
CA PRO A 238 15.03 28.37 -7.57
C PRO A 238 15.70 29.57 -6.90
N GLY A 239 16.79 29.33 -6.15
CA GLY A 239 17.44 30.37 -5.36
C GLY A 239 18.50 29.91 -4.35
N GLN A 240 19.12 28.74 -4.54
CA GLN A 240 20.42 28.39 -3.95
C GLN A 240 21.31 27.75 -5.02
#